data_AF-A0AA39MTW8-F1
#
_entry.id   AF-A0AA39MTW8-F1
#
_cell.length_a   1.000
_cell.length_b   1.000
_cell.length_c   1.000
_cell.angle_alpha   90.00
_cell.angle_beta   90.00
_cell.angle_gamma   90.00
#
_symmetry.space_group_name_H-M   'P 1'
#
loop_
_entity.id
_entity.type
_entity.pdbx_description
1 polymer ?
#
loop_
_entity_poly.entity_id
_entity_poly.type
_entity_poly.pdbx_seq_one_letter_code
_entity_poly.pdbx_strand_id
1 'polypeptide(L)'
;MFRRNYGYAAARAYAIYQDQDFLDLAVISWTSARRFTLSQEQIASGTTYVKEFNLSTSCQGATMAGGTYYITGPTDPIISNMATGFFLVVSALLAEVTSNQTYLDAAVESANFVQSHLLTPSGDVKQYILSDLNSSCTTSPRVDAPSTGIFVEGLVTLAYITRNVSTEALLRRTIFAVATGTLWQGLDGIISTTDTGGHYIVWALTALYERNKTASDLREYIKEYIGVQYNAVIEHATSGGSNIYGSPWTGPPSTSFSSDNQTVAISSLLSAIQLVNDQASSKSSDNPTSSAVPSSSASTSPLPTKNSTGVIVGSVVGGLAVVVIIIVGILLLRRKHRRKGDGPFCCGQLFPTNAYTIHGYINSCFFGDISGASYEPGETC
;
A
#
# COMPACT_ATOMS: atom_id res chain seq x y z
N MET A 1 -0.69 -7.08 15.54
CA MET A 1 -0.75 -5.68 16.00
C MET A 1 -0.80 -4.79 14.76
N PHE A 2 -1.99 -4.40 14.28
CA PHE A 2 -2.12 -3.60 13.07
C PHE A 2 -1.70 -2.15 13.37
N ARG A 3 -0.53 -1.72 12.87
CA ARG A 3 -0.24 -0.29 12.70
C ARG A 3 -1.18 0.21 11.61
N ARG A 4 -2.25 0.90 12.02
CA ARG A 4 -3.34 1.33 11.13
C ARG A 4 -2.88 2.51 10.26
N ASN A 5 -2.52 2.24 9.00
CA ASN A 5 -2.11 3.27 8.04
C ASN A 5 -3.32 3.82 7.26
N TYR A 6 -4.24 4.47 7.96
CA TYR A 6 -5.51 4.94 7.38
C TYR A 6 -5.33 5.88 6.19
N GLY A 7 -4.38 6.82 6.27
CA GLY A 7 -4.10 7.75 5.17
C GLY A 7 -3.62 7.05 3.90
N TYR A 8 -2.81 6.00 4.05
CA TYR A 8 -2.34 5.19 2.93
C TYR A 8 -3.48 4.43 2.27
N ALA A 9 -4.30 3.72 3.06
CA ALA A 9 -5.44 3.00 2.55
C ALA A 9 -6.46 3.94 1.86
N ALA A 10 -6.72 5.11 2.45
CA ALA A 10 -7.62 6.11 1.90
C ALA A 10 -7.10 6.70 0.59
N ALA A 11 -5.81 7.06 0.51
CA ALA A 11 -5.20 7.57 -0.73
C ALA A 11 -5.27 6.54 -1.86
N ARG A 12 -5.01 5.26 -1.56
CA ARG A 12 -5.15 4.15 -2.53
C ARG A 12 -6.60 3.94 -2.96
N ALA A 13 -7.55 3.99 -2.02
CA ALA A 13 -8.98 3.87 -2.32
C ALA A 13 -9.45 5.01 -3.22
N TYR A 14 -9.03 6.26 -2.96
CA TYR A 14 -9.35 7.40 -3.81
C TYR A 14 -8.81 7.22 -5.23
N ALA A 15 -7.55 6.77 -5.39
CA ALA A 15 -6.96 6.56 -6.71
C ALA A 15 -7.79 5.59 -7.60
N ILE A 16 -8.46 4.61 -6.98
CA ILE A 16 -9.29 3.61 -7.67
C ILE A 16 -10.73 4.09 -7.85
N TYR A 17 -11.38 4.56 -6.79
CA TYR A 17 -12.81 4.83 -6.76
C TYR A 17 -13.18 6.28 -7.06
N GLN A 18 -12.22 7.21 -6.98
CA GLN A 18 -12.41 8.65 -7.16
C GLN A 18 -13.50 9.23 -6.23
N ASP A 19 -13.70 8.61 -5.06
CA ASP A 19 -14.64 9.04 -4.04
C ASP A 19 -14.01 10.07 -3.10
N GLN A 20 -14.59 11.26 -3.05
CA GLN A 20 -14.06 12.39 -2.29
C GLN A 20 -13.91 12.08 -0.79
N ASP A 21 -14.76 11.22 -0.21
CA ASP A 21 -14.65 10.86 1.21
C ASP A 21 -13.30 10.18 1.52
N PHE A 22 -12.76 9.41 0.56
CA PHE A 22 -11.43 8.81 0.69
C PHE A 22 -10.31 9.83 0.55
N LEU A 23 -10.46 10.81 -0.36
CA LEU A 23 -9.48 11.89 -0.47
C LEU A 23 -9.44 12.73 0.82
N ASP A 24 -10.61 13.11 1.35
CA ASP A 24 -10.71 13.89 2.56
C ASP A 24 -10.08 13.15 3.76
N LEU A 25 -10.33 11.84 3.89
CA LEU A 25 -9.72 11.01 4.92
C LEU A 25 -8.18 10.91 4.76
N ALA A 26 -7.69 10.81 3.52
CA ALA A 26 -6.25 10.80 3.24
C ALA A 26 -5.60 12.14 3.64
N VAL A 27 -6.24 13.27 3.31
CA VAL A 27 -5.78 14.61 3.66
C VAL A 27 -5.77 14.83 5.18
N ILE A 28 -6.81 14.40 5.90
CA ILE A 28 -6.87 14.48 7.37
C ILE A 28 -5.71 13.69 7.99
N SER A 29 -5.51 12.46 7.53
CA SER A 29 -4.45 11.58 8.03
C SER A 29 -3.07 12.16 7.77
N TRP A 30 -2.83 12.66 6.55
CA TRP A 30 -1.59 13.33 6.18
C TRP A 30 -1.33 14.57 7.04
N THR A 31 -2.35 15.41 7.24
CA THR A 31 -2.23 16.64 8.04
C THR A 31 -1.84 16.33 9.48
N SER A 32 -2.42 15.26 10.05
CA SER A 32 -2.04 14.77 11.37
C SER A 32 -0.57 14.33 11.42
N ALA A 33 -0.14 13.51 10.44
CA ALA A 33 1.24 13.03 10.36
C ALA A 33 2.27 14.15 10.10
N ARG A 34 1.90 15.19 9.34
CA ARG A 34 2.79 16.35 9.09
C ARG A 34 3.18 17.07 10.37
N ARG A 35 2.32 17.08 11.40
CA ARG A 35 2.63 17.67 12.72
C ARG A 35 3.80 16.99 13.43
N PHE A 36 4.03 15.71 13.13
CA PHE A 36 5.09 14.87 13.69
C PHE A 36 6.23 14.62 12.68
N THR A 37 6.24 15.34 11.57
CA THR A 37 7.31 15.29 10.58
C THR A 37 8.11 16.59 10.66
N LEU A 38 9.42 16.48 10.84
CA LEU A 38 10.28 17.65 11.04
C LEU A 38 10.29 18.54 9.79
N SER A 39 10.00 19.83 9.96
CA SER A 39 10.13 20.83 8.89
C SER A 39 11.49 21.53 8.92
N GLN A 40 11.87 22.18 7.82
CA GLN A 40 13.10 22.98 7.77
C GLN A 40 13.15 24.06 8.86
N GLU A 41 12.01 24.68 9.18
CA GLU A 41 11.93 25.73 10.20
C GLU A 41 12.20 25.17 11.60
N GLN A 42 11.67 23.98 11.92
CA GLN A 42 11.91 23.30 13.19
C GLN A 42 13.37 22.85 13.32
N ILE A 43 13.98 22.41 12.21
CA ILE A 43 15.40 22.11 12.16
C ILE A 43 16.24 23.37 12.36
N ALA A 44 15.87 24.49 11.73
CA ALA A 44 16.58 25.76 11.89
C ALA A 44 16.48 26.32 13.32
N SER A 45 15.34 26.15 13.99
CA SER A 45 15.15 26.56 15.39
C SER A 45 15.72 25.57 16.41
N GLY A 46 16.08 24.35 15.97
CA GLY A 46 16.53 23.26 16.84
C GLY A 46 15.45 22.76 17.80
N THR A 47 14.17 23.06 17.54
CA THR A 47 13.05 22.79 18.44
C THR A 47 11.78 22.43 17.67
N THR A 48 10.88 21.67 18.31
CA THR A 48 9.55 21.39 17.79
C THR A 48 8.54 21.43 18.92
N TYR A 49 7.30 21.86 18.62
CA TYR A 49 6.26 22.00 19.64
C TYR A 49 5.68 20.64 20.09
N VAL A 50 5.99 19.54 19.40
CA VAL A 50 5.49 18.20 19.72
C VAL A 50 6.45 17.35 20.54
N LYS A 51 7.67 17.84 20.82
CA LYS A 51 8.70 17.11 21.57
C LYS A 51 9.35 18.00 22.63
N GLU A 52 9.71 17.41 23.76
CA GLU A 52 10.28 18.09 24.94
C GLU A 52 11.80 17.92 25.03
N PHE A 53 12.49 18.02 23.89
CA PHE A 53 13.96 17.99 23.83
C PHE A 53 14.47 18.84 22.66
N ASN A 54 15.74 19.23 22.73
CA ASN A 54 16.42 19.93 21.64
C ASN A 54 16.74 18.94 20.51
N LEU A 55 16.49 19.37 19.28
CA LEU A 55 16.70 18.57 18.08
C LEU A 55 18.16 18.62 17.64
N SER A 56 18.66 17.47 17.17
CA SER A 56 19.81 17.42 16.28
C SER A 56 19.40 18.06 14.95
N THR A 57 19.97 19.22 14.63
CA THR A 57 19.61 19.98 13.41
C THR A 57 20.20 19.35 12.14
N SER A 58 21.31 18.65 12.27
CA SER A 58 21.91 17.87 11.19
C SER A 58 22.51 16.57 11.72
N CYS A 59 22.48 15.55 10.88
CA CYS A 59 23.09 14.26 11.14
C CYS A 59 23.90 13.87 9.89
N GLN A 60 25.13 13.39 10.07
CA GLN A 60 25.99 12.96 8.95
C GLN A 60 26.17 14.06 7.86
N GLY A 61 26.10 15.34 8.24
CA GLY A 61 26.20 16.48 7.32
C GLY A 61 24.93 16.80 6.52
N ALA A 62 23.81 16.12 6.78
CA ALA A 62 22.52 16.36 6.12
C ALA A 62 21.45 16.84 7.12
N THR A 63 20.48 17.60 6.61
CA THR A 63 19.32 18.08 7.39
C THR A 63 18.46 16.92 7.89
N MET A 64 17.92 17.04 9.10
CA MET A 64 16.99 16.06 9.69
C MET A 64 15.52 16.28 9.29
N ALA A 65 15.25 17.29 8.47
CA ALA A 65 13.90 17.59 8.01
C ALA A 65 13.36 16.47 7.10
N GLY A 66 12.05 16.25 7.12
CA GLY A 66 11.37 15.16 6.42
C GLY A 66 11.26 13.86 7.22
N GLY A 67 11.96 13.73 8.35
CA GLY A 67 11.84 12.60 9.26
C GLY A 67 10.58 12.65 10.11
N THR A 68 9.85 11.53 10.18
CA THR A 68 8.59 11.40 10.96
C THR A 68 8.77 10.55 12.22
N TYR A 69 8.33 11.09 13.36
CA TYR A 69 8.38 10.38 14.64
C TYR A 69 7.53 9.11 14.65
N TYR A 70 8.06 8.08 15.29
CA TYR A 70 7.35 6.81 15.48
C TYR A 70 6.20 6.91 16.47
N ILE A 71 6.45 7.59 17.60
CA ILE A 71 5.51 7.75 18.71
C ILE A 71 5.23 9.25 18.90
N THR A 72 3.97 9.58 19.23
CA THR A 72 3.48 10.95 19.43
C THR A 72 3.84 11.52 20.80
N GLY A 73 4.24 10.68 21.75
CA GLY A 73 4.66 11.07 23.09
C GLY A 73 5.83 12.08 23.06
N PRO A 74 5.85 13.05 23.99
CA PRO A 74 6.74 14.21 23.91
C PRO A 74 8.22 13.87 24.14
N THR A 75 8.51 12.77 24.83
CA THR A 75 9.87 12.40 25.25
C THR A 75 10.55 11.39 24.34
N ASP A 76 9.82 10.80 23.38
CA ASP A 76 10.37 9.78 22.48
C ASP A 76 11.11 10.42 21.30
N PRO A 77 12.43 10.19 21.15
CA PRO A 77 13.23 10.82 20.10
C PRO A 77 13.31 10.02 18.80
N ILE A 78 12.60 8.90 18.69
CA ILE A 78 12.72 7.95 17.59
C ILE A 78 11.98 8.47 16.36
N ILE A 79 12.76 8.80 15.33
CA ILE A 79 12.25 8.96 13.97
C ILE A 79 12.40 7.61 13.27
N SER A 80 11.27 7.01 12.89
CA SER A 80 11.29 5.68 12.25
C SER A 80 11.12 5.78 10.74
N ASN A 81 11.79 4.89 10.02
CA ASN A 81 11.58 4.75 8.59
C ASN A 81 10.16 4.28 8.26
N MET A 82 9.54 3.46 9.09
CA MET A 82 8.16 3.04 8.81
C MET A 82 7.21 4.24 8.81
N ALA A 83 7.28 5.12 9.82
CA ALA A 83 6.45 6.33 9.85
C ALA A 83 6.82 7.29 8.71
N THR A 84 8.12 7.51 8.50
CA THR A 84 8.63 8.41 7.44
C THR A 84 8.27 7.91 6.04
N GLY A 85 8.37 6.60 5.81
CA GLY A 85 8.04 5.95 4.55
C GLY A 85 6.55 6.00 4.24
N PHE A 86 5.67 5.77 5.22
CA PHE A 86 4.24 5.96 4.99
C PHE A 86 3.89 7.43 4.73
N PHE A 87 4.50 8.36 5.47
CA PHE A 87 4.31 9.78 5.23
C PHE A 87 4.77 10.17 3.81
N LEU A 88 5.92 9.68 3.37
CA LEU A 88 6.44 9.78 2.00
C LEU A 88 5.44 9.25 0.97
N VAL A 89 4.96 8.01 1.11
CA VAL A 89 4.02 7.39 0.15
C VAL A 89 2.71 8.17 0.09
N VAL A 90 2.11 8.51 1.24
CA VAL A 90 0.84 9.28 1.27
C VAL A 90 1.04 10.66 0.66
N SER A 91 2.15 11.34 0.96
CA SER A 91 2.50 12.62 0.34
C SER A 91 2.60 12.49 -1.18
N ALA A 92 3.32 11.48 -1.67
CA ALA A 92 3.50 11.28 -3.10
C ALA A 92 2.18 10.94 -3.82
N LEU A 93 1.33 10.10 -3.22
CA LEU A 93 0.00 9.77 -3.76
C LEU A 93 -0.93 10.99 -3.78
N LEU A 94 -0.93 11.80 -2.70
CA LEU A 94 -1.72 13.03 -2.66
C LEU A 94 -1.20 14.04 -3.71
N ALA A 95 0.11 14.16 -3.89
CA ALA A 95 0.70 14.98 -4.94
C ALA A 95 0.29 14.51 -6.34
N GLU A 96 0.32 13.19 -6.58
CA GLU A 96 -0.10 12.58 -7.85
C GLU A 96 -1.54 12.94 -8.22
N VAL A 97 -2.47 12.84 -7.27
CA VAL A 97 -3.90 13.04 -7.56
C VAL A 97 -4.36 14.50 -7.47
N THR A 98 -3.68 15.35 -6.70
CA THR A 98 -4.08 16.76 -6.52
C THR A 98 -3.21 17.76 -7.28
N SER A 99 -2.03 17.32 -7.77
CA SER A 99 -0.99 18.21 -8.32
C SER A 99 -0.56 19.32 -7.34
N ASN A 100 -0.75 19.13 -6.02
CA ASN A 100 -0.42 20.13 -5.02
C ASN A 100 1.06 20.04 -4.62
N GLN A 101 1.77 21.16 -4.79
CA GLN A 101 3.21 21.27 -4.53
C GLN A 101 3.57 20.97 -3.06
N THR A 102 2.71 21.31 -2.10
CA THR A 102 2.96 21.05 -0.67
C THR A 102 3.15 19.55 -0.39
N TYR A 103 2.34 18.70 -1.04
CA TYR A 103 2.48 17.26 -0.90
C TYR A 103 3.73 16.74 -1.62
N LEU A 104 4.05 17.30 -2.78
CA LEU A 104 5.25 16.94 -3.53
C LEU A 104 6.52 17.29 -2.74
N ASP A 105 6.60 18.51 -2.18
CA ASP A 105 7.73 18.97 -1.37
C ASP A 105 7.91 18.10 -0.14
N ALA A 106 6.82 17.77 0.56
CA ALA A 106 6.86 16.86 1.71
C ALA A 106 7.36 15.45 1.34
N ALA A 107 6.92 14.92 0.19
CA ALA A 107 7.39 13.62 -0.29
C ALA A 107 8.89 13.66 -0.63
N VAL A 108 9.35 14.71 -1.33
CA VAL A 108 10.78 14.88 -1.66
C VAL A 108 11.63 15.03 -0.39
N GLU A 109 11.17 15.83 0.58
CA GLU A 109 11.85 16.04 1.85
C GLU A 109 12.03 14.72 2.62
N SER A 110 10.96 13.91 2.74
CA SER A 110 11.04 12.60 3.39
C SER A 110 11.88 11.58 2.61
N ALA A 111 11.89 11.64 1.27
CA ALA A 111 12.76 10.78 0.46
C ALA A 111 14.24 11.08 0.73
N ASN A 112 14.59 12.37 0.73
CA ASN A 112 15.94 12.85 0.99
C ASN A 112 16.39 12.51 2.41
N PHE A 113 15.49 12.59 3.39
CA PHE A 113 15.76 12.17 4.76
C PHE A 113 16.16 10.69 4.82
N VAL A 114 15.34 9.80 4.25
CA VAL A 114 15.62 8.36 4.27
C VAL A 114 16.92 8.06 3.54
N GLN A 115 17.13 8.67 2.37
CA GLN A 115 18.36 8.51 1.58
C GLN A 115 19.61 8.96 2.35
N SER A 116 19.52 10.05 3.10
CA SER A 116 20.69 10.64 3.77
C SER A 116 21.06 9.92 5.06
N HIS A 117 20.07 9.44 5.81
CA HIS A 117 20.30 8.97 7.19
C HIS A 117 20.08 7.48 7.39
N LEU A 118 19.19 6.87 6.62
CA LEU A 118 18.69 5.52 6.87
C LEU A 118 19.05 4.52 5.77
N LEU A 119 19.33 4.98 4.55
CA LEU A 119 19.72 4.13 3.44
C LEU A 119 21.18 3.67 3.58
N THR A 120 21.39 2.36 3.56
CA THR A 120 22.74 1.77 3.59
C THR A 120 23.40 1.84 2.21
N PRO A 121 24.73 1.69 2.12
CA PRO A 121 25.41 1.56 0.83
C PRO A 121 24.92 0.39 -0.03
N SER A 122 24.43 -0.68 0.61
CA SER A 122 23.82 -1.83 -0.07
C SER A 122 22.45 -1.53 -0.67
N GLY A 123 21.79 -0.45 -0.25
CA GLY A 123 20.45 -0.05 -0.72
C GLY A 123 19.31 -0.49 0.19
N ASP A 124 19.61 -1.06 1.37
CA ASP A 124 18.63 -1.44 2.38
C ASP A 124 18.33 -0.26 3.31
N VAL A 125 17.17 -0.25 3.97
CA VAL A 125 16.77 0.89 4.82
C VAL A 125 16.78 0.50 6.30
N LYS A 126 17.51 1.28 7.11
CA LYS A 126 17.55 1.16 8.57
C LYS A 126 16.23 1.56 9.19
N GLN A 127 15.90 0.96 10.33
CA GLN A 127 14.61 1.16 10.99
C GLN A 127 14.38 2.55 11.57
N TYR A 128 15.40 3.18 12.16
CA TYR A 128 15.24 4.47 12.83
C TYR A 128 16.56 5.23 13.00
N ILE A 129 16.41 6.50 13.35
CA ILE A 129 17.45 7.40 13.86
C ILE A 129 16.91 8.17 15.07
N LEU A 130 17.76 8.43 16.06
CA LEU A 130 17.43 9.27 17.21
C LEU A 130 17.66 10.74 16.86
N SER A 131 16.66 11.58 17.17
CA SER A 131 16.63 12.99 16.77
C SER A 131 17.00 13.98 17.87
N ASP A 132 17.12 13.53 19.12
CA ASP A 132 17.55 14.41 20.20
C ASP A 132 19.04 14.75 20.08
N LEU A 133 19.43 15.90 20.61
CA LEU A 133 20.81 16.40 20.52
C LEU A 133 21.82 15.49 21.24
N ASN A 134 21.39 14.80 22.30
CA ASN A 134 22.29 14.02 23.16
C ASN A 134 22.61 12.64 22.59
N SER A 135 21.72 12.07 21.77
CA SER A 135 21.89 10.76 21.16
C SER A 135 22.86 10.73 19.98
N SER A 136 23.39 11.88 19.56
CA SER A 136 24.39 11.99 18.50
C SER A 136 23.96 11.27 17.21
N CYS A 137 22.69 11.40 16.82
CA CYS A 137 22.17 10.82 15.58
C CYS A 137 22.30 9.29 15.49
N THR A 138 22.21 8.60 16.64
CA THR A 138 22.35 7.14 16.66
C THR A 138 21.27 6.48 15.79
N THR A 139 21.72 5.65 14.85
CA THR A 139 20.83 4.88 13.95
C THR A 139 20.69 3.45 14.40
N SER A 140 19.55 2.81 14.09
CA SER A 140 19.39 1.37 14.27
C SER A 140 20.46 0.57 13.52
N PRO A 141 21.04 -0.48 14.13
CA PRO A 141 21.88 -1.43 13.41
C PRO A 141 21.05 -2.39 12.53
N ARG A 142 19.71 -2.38 12.69
CA ARG A 142 18.80 -3.27 11.98
C ARG A 142 18.25 -2.60 10.73
N VAL A 143 18.27 -3.36 9.66
CA VAL A 143 17.49 -3.11 8.44
C VAL A 143 16.35 -4.12 8.39
N ASP A 144 15.21 -3.74 7.82
CA ASP A 144 14.08 -4.64 7.68
C ASP A 144 13.35 -4.47 6.34
N ALA A 145 12.77 -5.57 5.86
CA ALA A 145 12.10 -5.64 4.58
C ALA A 145 10.88 -4.70 4.49
N PRO A 146 10.03 -4.53 5.52
CA PRO A 146 8.91 -3.57 5.47
C PRO A 146 9.37 -2.15 5.16
N SER A 147 10.39 -1.67 5.88
CA SER A 147 10.97 -0.34 5.71
C SER A 147 11.47 -0.11 4.29
N THR A 148 12.17 -1.09 3.75
CA THR A 148 12.75 -0.99 2.41
C THR A 148 11.66 -1.00 1.35
N GLY A 149 10.66 -1.89 1.46
CA GLY A 149 9.52 -1.94 0.53
C GLY A 149 8.72 -0.64 0.47
N ILE A 150 8.37 -0.06 1.63
CA ILE A 150 7.63 1.21 1.69
C ILE A 150 8.44 2.37 1.06
N PHE A 151 9.75 2.42 1.30
CA PHE A 151 10.60 3.43 0.69
C PHE A 151 10.65 3.29 -0.83
N VAL A 152 10.79 2.06 -1.35
CA VAL A 152 10.73 1.79 -2.79
C VAL A 152 9.40 2.27 -3.37
N GLU A 153 8.27 1.98 -2.71
CA GLU A 153 6.96 2.41 -3.19
C GLU A 153 6.83 3.94 -3.33
N GLY A 154 7.33 4.70 -2.36
CA GLY A 154 7.32 6.15 -2.45
C GLY A 154 8.27 6.68 -3.52
N LEU A 155 9.44 6.05 -3.70
CA LEU A 155 10.35 6.37 -4.81
C LEU A 155 9.73 6.07 -6.18
N VAL A 156 8.98 4.98 -6.32
CA VAL A 156 8.23 4.65 -7.55
C VAL A 156 7.27 5.78 -7.90
N THR A 157 6.51 6.24 -6.92
CA THR A 157 5.51 7.31 -7.11
C THR A 157 6.20 8.63 -7.43
N LEU A 158 7.26 9.00 -6.69
CA LEU A 158 8.06 10.20 -6.94
C LEU A 158 8.71 10.20 -8.33
N ALA A 159 9.35 9.10 -8.72
CA ALA A 159 9.97 8.96 -10.04
C ALA A 159 8.92 9.14 -11.15
N TYR A 160 7.73 8.57 -10.96
CA TYR A 160 6.64 8.67 -11.92
C TYR A 160 6.13 10.11 -12.09
N ILE A 161 5.87 10.83 -10.99
CA ILE A 161 5.31 12.20 -11.06
C ILE A 161 6.36 13.25 -11.41
N THR A 162 7.62 13.08 -10.99
CA THR A 162 8.67 14.10 -11.19
C THR A 162 9.51 13.89 -12.44
N ARG A 163 9.64 12.65 -12.92
CA ARG A 163 10.61 12.26 -13.97
C ARG A 163 12.05 12.67 -13.64
N ASN A 164 12.38 12.75 -12.36
CA ASN A 164 13.70 13.15 -11.90
C ASN A 164 14.70 12.00 -12.07
N VAL A 165 15.76 12.23 -12.86
CA VAL A 165 16.78 11.23 -13.19
C VAL A 165 17.50 10.71 -11.94
N SER A 166 17.76 11.56 -10.94
CA SER A 166 18.41 11.15 -9.70
C SER A 166 17.49 10.25 -8.85
N THR A 167 16.20 10.56 -8.80
CA THR A 167 15.20 9.71 -8.13
C THR A 167 15.04 8.37 -8.85
N GLU A 168 15.04 8.34 -10.19
CA GLU A 168 15.01 7.10 -10.97
C GLU A 168 16.26 6.24 -10.75
N ALA A 169 17.45 6.87 -10.71
CA ALA A 169 18.70 6.17 -10.42
C ALA A 169 18.71 5.58 -9.01
N LEU A 170 18.23 6.34 -8.02
CA LEU A 170 18.07 5.87 -6.65
C LEU A 170 17.10 4.67 -6.58
N LEU A 171 15.94 4.79 -7.22
CA LEU A 171 14.94 3.73 -7.31
C LEU A 171 15.53 2.43 -7.89
N ARG A 172 16.24 2.50 -9.02
CA ARG A 172 16.88 1.34 -9.65
C ARG A 172 17.88 0.66 -8.72
N ARG A 173 18.71 1.43 -8.02
CA ARG A 173 19.67 0.91 -7.05
C ARG A 173 18.96 0.18 -5.90
N THR A 174 17.92 0.78 -5.34
CA THR A 174 17.17 0.18 -4.22
C THR A 174 16.39 -1.07 -4.65
N ILE A 175 15.83 -1.11 -5.86
CA ILE A 175 15.19 -2.33 -6.40
C ILE A 175 16.19 -3.46 -6.54
N PHE A 176 17.39 -3.16 -7.07
CA PHE A 176 18.43 -4.18 -7.18
C PHE A 176 18.77 -4.77 -5.81
N ALA A 177 18.92 -3.92 -4.78
CA ALA A 177 19.14 -4.36 -3.41
C ALA A 177 17.99 -5.25 -2.89
N VAL A 178 16.74 -4.82 -3.11
CA VAL A 178 15.54 -5.56 -2.73
C VAL A 178 15.47 -6.94 -3.37
N ALA A 179 15.72 -7.05 -4.66
CA ALA A 179 15.50 -8.28 -5.39
C ALA A 179 16.71 -9.23 -5.39
N THR A 180 17.88 -8.78 -4.94
CA THR A 180 19.11 -9.60 -4.84
C THR A 180 19.60 -9.82 -3.41
N GLY A 181 19.10 -9.04 -2.45
CA GLY A 181 19.54 -9.08 -1.06
C GLY A 181 19.08 -10.36 -0.35
N THR A 182 20.03 -11.11 0.22
CA THR A 182 19.73 -12.36 0.95
C THR A 182 19.21 -12.13 2.38
N LEU A 183 18.89 -10.88 2.75
CA LEU A 183 18.40 -10.52 4.09
C LEU A 183 16.95 -10.97 4.33
N TRP A 184 16.13 -11.00 3.28
CA TRP A 184 14.71 -11.33 3.34
C TRP A 184 14.27 -12.39 2.32
N GLN A 185 15.19 -12.92 1.53
CA GLN A 185 14.90 -13.95 0.53
C GLN A 185 16.04 -14.96 0.45
N GLY A 186 15.70 -16.18 0.03
CA GLY A 186 16.66 -17.24 -0.28
C GLY A 186 17.38 -17.02 -1.62
N LEU A 187 18.33 -17.92 -1.92
CA LEU A 187 19.00 -17.97 -3.22
C LEU A 187 18.06 -18.36 -4.38
N ASP A 188 16.91 -18.94 -4.04
CA ASP A 188 15.79 -19.23 -4.93
C ASP A 188 14.93 -17.99 -5.24
N GLY A 189 15.23 -16.85 -4.61
CA GLY A 189 14.48 -15.61 -4.75
C GLY A 189 13.14 -15.62 -4.00
N ILE A 190 12.85 -16.63 -3.19
CA ILE A 190 11.60 -16.70 -2.42
C ILE A 190 11.76 -15.87 -1.14
N ILE A 191 10.80 -14.97 -0.89
CA ILE A 191 10.79 -14.18 0.35
C ILE A 191 10.60 -15.12 1.55
N SER A 192 11.56 -15.05 2.47
CA SER A 192 11.69 -15.93 3.63
C SER A 192 11.45 -15.22 4.96
N THR A 193 10.90 -14.00 4.96
CA THR A 193 10.60 -13.27 6.21
C THR A 193 9.30 -13.75 6.84
N THR A 194 9.23 -13.61 8.16
CA THR A 194 8.02 -13.87 8.96
C THR A 194 7.25 -12.61 9.32
N ASP A 195 7.76 -11.45 8.92
CA ASP A 195 7.14 -10.15 9.11
C ASP A 195 6.30 -9.74 7.89
N THR A 196 5.88 -8.47 7.86
CA THR A 196 5.11 -7.90 6.74
C THR A 196 5.99 -7.49 5.55
N GLY A 197 7.27 -7.84 5.55
CA GLY A 197 8.24 -7.42 4.53
C GLY A 197 7.87 -7.89 3.13
N GLY A 198 7.45 -9.15 3.01
CA GLY A 198 6.99 -9.71 1.74
C GLY A 198 5.84 -8.93 1.12
N HIS A 199 4.91 -8.43 1.94
CA HIS A 199 3.81 -7.59 1.49
C HIS A 199 4.30 -6.29 0.85
N TYR A 200 5.12 -5.52 1.57
CA TYR A 200 5.56 -4.21 1.10
C TYR A 200 6.51 -4.30 -0.10
N ILE A 201 7.39 -5.30 -0.14
CA ILE A 201 8.28 -5.52 -1.28
C ILE A 201 7.47 -5.83 -2.53
N VAL A 202 6.60 -6.84 -2.47
CA VAL A 202 5.79 -7.25 -3.63
C VAL A 202 4.91 -6.10 -4.08
N TRP A 203 4.26 -5.40 -3.15
CA TRP A 203 3.39 -4.28 -3.47
C TRP A 203 4.14 -3.12 -4.14
N ALA A 204 5.34 -2.77 -3.67
CA ALA A 204 6.16 -1.73 -4.26
C ALA A 204 6.61 -2.09 -5.70
N LEU A 205 6.99 -3.35 -5.93
CA LEU A 205 7.35 -3.85 -7.25
C LEU A 205 6.16 -3.88 -8.20
N THR A 206 4.97 -4.26 -7.71
CA THR A 206 3.72 -4.18 -8.48
C THR A 206 3.39 -2.75 -8.85
N ALA A 207 3.50 -1.80 -7.92
CA ALA A 207 3.30 -0.38 -8.19
C ALA A 207 4.24 0.16 -9.28
N LEU A 208 5.48 -0.35 -9.33
CA LEU A 208 6.43 -0.03 -10.40
C LEU A 208 6.03 -0.66 -11.73
N TYR A 209 5.66 -1.93 -11.73
CA TYR A 209 5.19 -2.65 -12.92
C TYR A 209 3.96 -1.97 -13.55
N GLU A 210 3.03 -1.51 -12.72
CA GLU A 210 1.84 -0.79 -13.15
C GLU A 210 2.18 0.55 -13.80
N ARG A 211 3.10 1.33 -13.22
CA ARG A 211 3.46 2.67 -13.70
C ARG A 211 4.47 2.65 -14.86
N ASN A 212 5.32 1.64 -14.93
CA ASN A 212 6.26 1.45 -16.03
C ASN A 212 5.60 0.62 -17.14
N LYS A 213 4.92 1.29 -18.07
CA LYS A 213 4.27 0.64 -19.22
C LYS A 213 5.22 0.29 -20.36
N THR A 214 6.45 0.78 -20.34
CA THR A 214 7.43 0.52 -21.39
C THR A 214 8.11 -0.83 -21.17
N ALA A 215 8.12 -1.67 -22.21
CA ALA A 215 8.85 -2.92 -22.19
C ALA A 215 10.34 -2.66 -21.89
N SER A 216 10.87 -3.36 -20.90
CA SER A 216 12.26 -3.24 -20.46
C SER A 216 12.66 -4.48 -19.67
N ASP A 217 13.96 -4.78 -19.62
CA ASP A 217 14.50 -5.90 -18.84
C ASP A 217 14.11 -5.80 -17.36
N LEU A 218 14.07 -4.58 -16.81
CA LEU A 218 13.63 -4.35 -15.44
C LEU A 218 12.14 -4.73 -15.24
N ARG A 219 11.29 -4.40 -16.21
CA ARG A 219 9.86 -4.72 -16.14
C ARG A 219 9.63 -6.23 -16.23
N GLU A 220 10.33 -6.91 -17.12
CA GLU A 220 10.26 -8.37 -17.25
C GLU A 220 10.81 -9.05 -15.99
N TYR A 221 11.93 -8.57 -15.47
CA TYR A 221 12.51 -9.07 -14.22
C TYR A 221 11.52 -8.94 -13.03
N ILE A 222 10.83 -7.80 -12.89
CA ILE A 222 9.82 -7.61 -11.84
C ILE A 222 8.65 -8.58 -12.00
N LYS A 223 8.18 -8.79 -13.24
CA LYS A 223 7.11 -9.74 -13.55
C LYS A 223 7.50 -11.15 -13.14
N GLU A 224 8.69 -11.60 -13.52
CA GLU A 224 9.21 -12.93 -13.14
C GLU A 224 9.37 -13.04 -11.61
N TYR A 225 9.90 -12.01 -10.95
CA TYR A 225 10.04 -12.00 -9.48
C TYR A 225 8.68 -12.12 -8.77
N ILE A 226 7.66 -11.38 -9.19
CA ILE A 226 6.29 -11.49 -8.64
C ILE A 226 5.71 -12.89 -8.92
N GLY A 227 5.98 -13.46 -10.09
CA GLY A 227 5.61 -14.84 -10.43
C GLY A 227 6.21 -15.88 -9.48
N VAL A 228 7.49 -15.75 -9.12
CA VAL A 228 8.15 -16.59 -8.11
C VAL A 228 7.44 -16.48 -6.76
N GLN A 229 7.12 -15.27 -6.31
CA GLN A 229 6.42 -15.07 -5.03
C GLN A 229 5.02 -15.69 -5.04
N TYR A 230 4.29 -15.54 -6.15
CA TYR A 230 2.98 -16.16 -6.32
C TYR A 230 3.06 -17.68 -6.20
N ASN A 231 3.97 -18.31 -6.95
CA ASN A 231 4.16 -19.76 -6.92
C ASN A 231 4.53 -20.26 -5.53
N ALA A 232 5.45 -19.58 -4.84
CA ALA A 232 5.82 -19.93 -3.47
C ALA A 232 4.62 -19.89 -2.50
N VAL A 233 3.75 -18.87 -2.62
CA VAL A 233 2.54 -18.76 -1.79
C VAL A 233 1.58 -19.93 -2.01
N ILE A 234 1.36 -20.36 -3.27
CA ILE A 234 0.40 -21.42 -3.58
C ILE A 234 0.97 -22.84 -3.45
N GLU A 235 2.28 -23.03 -3.60
CA GLU A 235 2.93 -24.36 -3.57
C GLU A 235 3.56 -24.70 -2.22
N HIS A 236 4.05 -23.70 -1.48
CA HIS A 236 4.84 -23.92 -0.26
C HIS A 236 4.20 -23.33 0.99
N ALA A 237 3.46 -22.23 0.85
CA ALA A 237 2.85 -21.53 1.99
C ALA A 237 1.40 -21.95 2.29
N THR A 238 0.78 -22.77 1.45
CA THR A 238 -0.59 -23.28 1.67
C THR A 238 -0.67 -24.78 1.37
N SER A 239 -1.69 -25.46 1.91
CA SER A 239 -1.84 -26.91 1.79
C SER A 239 -3.21 -27.27 1.27
N GLY A 240 -3.25 -28.11 0.22
CA GLY A 240 -4.48 -28.80 -0.23
C GLY A 240 -5.66 -27.87 -0.56
N GLY A 241 -5.41 -26.65 -1.02
CA GLY A 241 -6.47 -25.66 -1.29
C GLY A 241 -7.20 -25.16 -0.03
N SER A 242 -6.57 -25.26 1.14
CA SER A 242 -7.15 -24.81 2.42
C SER A 242 -7.46 -23.31 2.46
N ASN A 243 -6.85 -22.53 1.56
CA ASN A 243 -6.83 -21.06 1.59
C ASN A 243 -6.30 -20.51 2.92
N ILE A 244 -5.51 -21.31 3.65
CA ILE A 244 -4.74 -20.87 4.80
C ILE A 244 -3.31 -20.69 4.31
N TYR A 245 -2.89 -19.43 4.23
CA TYR A 245 -1.52 -19.07 3.83
C TYR A 245 -0.64 -18.88 5.06
N GLY A 246 0.59 -19.38 4.98
CA GLY A 246 1.64 -19.27 5.98
C GLY A 246 2.67 -18.18 5.65
N SER A 247 3.53 -17.93 6.63
CA SER A 247 4.75 -17.13 6.50
C SER A 247 5.85 -17.86 7.29
N PRO A 248 7.08 -18.02 6.76
CA PRO A 248 7.57 -17.53 5.47
C PRO A 248 6.99 -18.29 4.25
N TRP A 249 7.15 -17.74 3.04
CA TRP A 249 6.66 -18.38 1.82
C TRP A 249 7.53 -19.55 1.34
N THR A 250 8.68 -19.79 1.98
CA THR A 250 9.50 -20.99 1.80
C THR A 250 8.86 -22.25 2.40
N GLY A 251 7.74 -22.11 3.11
CA GLY A 251 7.05 -23.19 3.80
C GLY A 251 7.69 -23.56 5.16
N PRO A 252 7.18 -24.61 5.82
CA PRO A 252 6.03 -25.43 5.41
C PRO A 252 4.69 -24.68 5.47
N PRO A 253 3.61 -25.21 4.85
CA PRO A 253 2.28 -24.60 4.92
C PRO A 253 1.78 -24.42 6.35
N SER A 254 1.03 -23.34 6.60
CA SER A 254 0.36 -23.14 7.89
C SER A 254 -0.91 -24.00 7.98
N THR A 255 -1.14 -24.57 9.16
CA THR A 255 -2.39 -25.26 9.51
C THR A 255 -3.37 -24.38 10.29
N SER A 256 -2.92 -23.20 10.74
CA SER A 256 -3.73 -22.26 11.51
C SER A 256 -3.92 -20.94 10.76
N PHE A 257 -5.13 -20.39 10.87
CA PHE A 257 -5.44 -19.09 10.33
C PHE A 257 -4.69 -17.99 11.09
N SER A 258 -3.98 -17.14 10.34
CA SER A 258 -3.39 -15.90 10.82
C SER A 258 -3.81 -14.78 9.88
N SER A 259 -4.48 -13.76 10.42
CA SER A 259 -4.88 -12.57 9.65
C SER A 259 -3.68 -11.89 9.00
N ASP A 260 -2.54 -11.88 9.69
CA ASP A 260 -1.32 -11.23 9.22
C ASP A 260 -0.74 -12.03 8.03
N ASN A 261 -0.66 -13.36 8.14
CA ASN A 261 -0.19 -14.20 7.04
C ASN A 261 -1.13 -14.13 5.83
N GLN A 262 -2.45 -14.08 6.04
CA GLN A 262 -3.42 -13.93 4.95
C GLN A 262 -3.22 -12.58 4.23
N THR A 263 -3.03 -11.51 5.01
CA THR A 263 -2.82 -10.15 4.47
C THR A 263 -1.49 -10.05 3.72
N VAL A 264 -0.45 -10.77 4.16
CA VAL A 264 0.82 -10.80 3.44
C VAL A 264 0.66 -11.58 2.13
N ALA A 265 0.05 -12.77 2.16
CA ALA A 265 -0.16 -13.59 0.97
C ALA A 265 -1.03 -12.90 -0.11
N ILE A 266 -2.05 -12.13 0.28
CA ILE A 266 -2.94 -11.46 -0.68
C ILE A 266 -2.18 -10.50 -1.61
N SER A 267 -1.06 -9.92 -1.16
CA SER A 267 -0.26 -9.03 -2.01
C SER A 267 0.31 -9.75 -3.23
N SER A 268 0.91 -10.93 -3.05
CA SER A 268 1.41 -11.76 -4.15
C SER A 268 0.30 -12.30 -5.03
N LEU A 269 -0.79 -12.76 -4.43
CA LEU A 269 -1.94 -13.29 -5.16
C LEU A 269 -2.59 -12.23 -6.06
N LEU A 270 -2.82 -11.02 -5.55
CA LEU A 270 -3.39 -9.92 -6.33
C LEU A 270 -2.41 -9.37 -7.37
N SER A 271 -1.12 -9.28 -7.03
CA SER A 271 -0.09 -8.80 -7.95
C SER A 271 0.03 -9.69 -9.19
N ALA A 272 -0.05 -11.01 -9.02
CA ALA A 272 0.00 -11.96 -10.14
C ALA A 272 -1.17 -11.81 -11.12
N ILE A 273 -2.38 -11.48 -10.63
CA ILE A 273 -3.55 -11.25 -11.50
C ILE A 273 -3.29 -10.12 -12.50
N GLN A 274 -2.58 -9.07 -12.07
CA GLN A 274 -2.27 -7.93 -12.92
C GLN A 274 -1.32 -8.30 -14.07
N LEU A 275 -0.41 -9.26 -13.86
CA LEU A 275 0.53 -9.72 -14.86
C LEU A 275 -0.18 -10.42 -16.04
N VAL A 276 -1.25 -11.17 -15.76
CA VAL A 276 -2.01 -11.93 -16.77
C VAL A 276 -2.79 -11.02 -17.72
N ASN A 277 -3.33 -9.91 -17.21
CA ASN A 277 -4.13 -8.98 -18.00
C ASN A 277 -3.33 -8.30 -19.13
N ASP A 278 -2.04 -8.04 -18.91
CA ASP A 278 -1.16 -7.47 -19.94
C ASP A 278 -0.88 -8.46 -21.09
N GLN A 279 -0.85 -9.76 -20.80
CA GLN A 279 -0.59 -10.81 -21.79
C GLN A 279 -1.79 -11.07 -22.72
N ALA A 280 -3.01 -10.78 -22.27
CA ALA A 280 -4.21 -10.89 -23.10
C ALA A 280 -4.30 -9.78 -24.17
N SER A 281 -3.72 -8.61 -23.88
CA SER A 281 -3.72 -7.45 -24.81
C SER A 281 -2.74 -7.60 -25.97
N SER A 282 -1.69 -8.41 -25.81
CA SER A 282 -0.64 -8.57 -26.83
C SER A 282 -0.89 -9.67 -27.88
N LYS A 283 -2.00 -10.42 -27.80
CA LYS A 283 -2.32 -11.54 -28.70
C LYS A 283 -3.29 -11.23 -29.85
N SER A 284 -3.28 -10.00 -30.38
CA SER A 284 -4.10 -9.65 -31.56
C SER A 284 -3.30 -8.94 -32.67
N SER A 285 -2.30 -9.60 -33.22
CA SER A 285 -1.81 -9.33 -34.59
C SER A 285 -0.88 -10.46 -35.04
N ASP A 286 -1.45 -11.61 -35.39
CA ASP A 286 -0.80 -12.54 -36.29
C ASP A 286 -1.76 -12.81 -37.46
N ASN A 287 -1.54 -12.06 -38.53
CA ASN A 287 -2.12 -12.29 -39.84
C ASN A 287 -1.03 -13.00 -40.67
N PRO A 288 -1.09 -14.31 -40.93
CA PRO A 288 -0.05 -14.98 -41.68
C PRO A 288 -0.28 -14.78 -43.19
N THR A 289 0.56 -13.97 -43.82
CA THR A 289 0.69 -13.92 -45.28
C THR A 289 1.50 -15.12 -45.78
N SER A 290 0.88 -15.79 -46.74
CA SER A 290 1.25 -17.00 -47.50
C SER A 290 2.70 -17.10 -48.01
N SER A 291 3.25 -18.31 -47.98
CA SER A 291 4.04 -18.90 -49.08
C SER A 291 3.94 -20.43 -49.08
N ALA A 292 3.61 -20.98 -50.25
CA ALA A 292 3.31 -22.38 -50.58
C ALA A 292 4.56 -23.32 -50.49
N VAL A 293 4.44 -24.65 -50.34
CA VAL A 293 4.15 -25.69 -51.38
C VAL A 293 3.96 -27.07 -50.66
N PRO A 294 3.27 -28.09 -51.24
CA PRO A 294 2.41 -29.04 -50.50
C PRO A 294 2.93 -30.49 -50.44
N SER A 295 2.34 -31.32 -49.56
CA SER A 295 2.05 -32.73 -49.88
C SER A 295 1.02 -33.42 -48.98
N SER A 296 0.11 -34.12 -49.65
CA SER A 296 -0.63 -35.36 -49.27
C SER A 296 -1.67 -35.39 -48.12
N SER A 297 -2.94 -35.30 -48.56
CA SER A 297 -4.05 -36.27 -48.41
C SER A 297 -4.82 -36.48 -47.09
N ALA A 298 -6.15 -36.34 -47.28
CA ALA A 298 -7.29 -37.06 -46.69
C ALA A 298 -7.83 -36.63 -45.31
N SER A 299 -8.98 -35.95 -45.30
CA SER A 299 -10.30 -36.58 -45.10
C SER A 299 -11.39 -35.50 -44.92
N THR A 300 -12.41 -35.57 -45.77
CA THR A 300 -13.57 -34.68 -45.79
C THR A 300 -14.62 -35.12 -44.77
N SER A 301 -14.96 -34.25 -43.82
CA SER A 301 -16.23 -34.26 -43.07
C SER A 301 -16.85 -32.86 -43.11
N PRO A 302 -18.14 -32.71 -43.49
CA PRO A 302 -18.76 -31.41 -43.63
C PRO A 302 -19.18 -30.83 -42.27
N LEU A 303 -18.75 -29.61 -41.99
CA LEU A 303 -19.13 -28.83 -40.80
C LEU A 303 -20.37 -27.98 -41.12
N PRO A 304 -21.43 -28.01 -40.29
CA PRO A 304 -22.62 -27.19 -40.51
C PRO A 304 -22.40 -25.75 -40.01
N THR A 305 -22.40 -24.80 -40.94
CA THR A 305 -22.43 -23.36 -40.65
C THR A 305 -23.82 -22.94 -40.17
N LYS A 306 -23.96 -22.58 -38.89
CA LYS A 306 -25.15 -21.91 -38.35
C LYS A 306 -24.81 -20.46 -38.00
N ASN A 307 -25.50 -19.53 -38.66
CA ASN A 307 -25.44 -18.09 -38.40
C ASN A 307 -26.23 -17.78 -37.12
N SER A 308 -25.56 -17.25 -36.09
CA SER A 308 -26.13 -16.97 -34.75
C SER A 308 -26.36 -15.49 -34.46
N THR A 309 -26.73 -14.70 -35.47
CA THR A 309 -27.12 -13.28 -35.29
C THR A 309 -28.39 -13.12 -34.43
N GLY A 310 -29.23 -14.16 -34.31
CA GLY A 310 -30.48 -14.12 -33.52
C GLY A 310 -30.32 -14.24 -31.99
N VAL A 311 -29.18 -14.75 -31.50
CA VAL A 311 -29.00 -15.02 -30.05
C VAL A 311 -28.53 -13.77 -29.28
N ILE A 312 -27.87 -12.85 -29.97
CA ILE A 312 -27.30 -11.63 -29.36
C ILE A 312 -28.38 -10.54 -29.16
N VAL A 313 -29.40 -10.49 -30.02
CA VAL A 313 -30.49 -9.51 -29.88
C VAL A 313 -31.48 -9.89 -28.77
N GLY A 314 -31.64 -11.19 -28.50
CA GLY A 314 -32.54 -11.69 -27.44
C GLY A 314 -32.04 -11.41 -26.02
N SER A 315 -30.72 -11.39 -25.78
CA SER A 315 -30.15 -11.23 -24.44
C SER A 315 -30.26 -9.80 -23.92
N VAL A 316 -30.15 -8.79 -24.79
CA VAL A 316 -30.18 -7.37 -24.40
C VAL A 316 -31.57 -6.94 -23.93
N VAL A 317 -32.63 -7.41 -24.61
CA VAL A 317 -34.02 -7.09 -24.24
C VAL A 317 -34.42 -7.77 -22.93
N GLY A 318 -33.94 -9.01 -22.70
CA GLY A 318 -34.16 -9.72 -21.44
C GLY A 318 -33.47 -9.05 -20.24
N GLY A 319 -32.23 -8.57 -20.42
CA GLY A 319 -31.47 -7.87 -19.37
C GLY A 319 -32.13 -6.57 -18.93
N LEU A 320 -32.65 -5.78 -19.87
CA LEU A 320 -33.33 -4.51 -19.57
C LEU A 320 -34.59 -4.72 -18.72
N ALA A 321 -35.36 -5.78 -18.97
CA ALA A 321 -36.55 -6.09 -18.17
C ALA A 321 -36.20 -6.41 -16.70
N VAL A 322 -35.13 -7.18 -16.47
CA VAL A 322 -34.68 -7.55 -15.12
C VAL A 322 -34.18 -6.32 -14.35
N VAL A 323 -33.42 -5.44 -15.01
CA VAL A 323 -32.91 -4.19 -14.39
C VAL A 323 -34.07 -3.28 -13.96
N VAL A 324 -35.10 -3.13 -14.80
CA VAL A 324 -36.28 -2.32 -14.46
C VAL A 324 -37.03 -2.91 -13.25
N ILE A 325 -37.19 -4.23 -13.18
CA ILE A 325 -37.83 -4.90 -12.04
C ILE A 325 -37.05 -4.67 -10.74
N ILE A 326 -35.71 -4.74 -10.78
CA ILE A 326 -34.85 -4.48 -9.61
C ILE A 326 -34.99 -3.04 -9.13
N ILE A 327 -34.96 -2.06 -10.05
CA ILE A 327 -35.11 -0.63 -9.72
C ILE A 327 -36.47 -0.37 -9.07
N VAL A 328 -37.54 -0.92 -9.63
CA VAL A 328 -38.89 -0.80 -9.07
C VAL A 328 -38.97 -1.45 -7.67
N GLY A 329 -38.36 -2.63 -7.50
CA GLY A 329 -38.28 -3.32 -6.20
C GLY A 329 -37.59 -2.46 -5.12
N ILE A 330 -36.44 -1.86 -5.44
CA ILE A 330 -35.70 -0.98 -4.54
C ILE A 330 -36.53 0.26 -4.18
N LEU A 331 -37.21 0.87 -5.14
CA LEU A 331 -38.06 2.05 -4.90
C LEU A 331 -39.26 1.74 -4.00
N LEU A 332 -39.89 0.57 -4.17
CA LEU A 332 -40.99 0.12 -3.31
C LEU A 332 -40.51 -0.19 -1.88
N LEU A 333 -39.35 -0.81 -1.72
CA LEU A 333 -38.75 -1.06 -0.41
C LEU A 333 -38.39 0.25 0.31
N ARG A 334 -37.80 1.23 -0.40
CA ARG A 334 -37.53 2.57 0.15
C ARG A 334 -38.80 3.30 0.56
N ARG A 335 -39.88 3.22 -0.23
CA ARG A 335 -41.19 3.79 0.15
C ARG A 335 -41.79 3.12 1.38
N LYS A 336 -41.66 1.79 1.51
CA LYS A 336 -42.15 1.05 2.67
C LYS A 336 -41.37 1.41 3.95
N HIS A 337 -40.06 1.60 3.85
CA HIS A 337 -39.23 1.98 4.99
C HIS A 337 -39.53 3.40 5.48
N ARG A 338 -39.82 4.34 4.57
CA ARG A 338 -40.22 5.72 4.94
C ARG A 338 -41.58 5.80 5.65
N ARG A 339 -42.46 4.80 5.49
CA ARG A 339 -43.78 4.77 6.17
C ARG A 339 -43.75 4.16 7.57
N LYS A 340 -42.61 3.61 8.01
CA LYS A 340 -42.45 3.02 9.37
C LYS A 340 -41.68 3.93 10.34
N GLY A 341 -41.50 5.20 9.98
CA GLY A 341 -40.70 6.17 10.73
C GLY A 341 -41.44 7.02 11.76
N ASP A 342 -42.74 6.83 11.97
CA ASP A 342 -43.50 7.57 13.00
C ASP A 342 -43.77 6.65 14.20
N GLY A 343 -42.74 6.47 15.02
CA GLY A 343 -42.85 6.02 16.41
C GLY A 343 -42.42 7.17 17.34
N PRO A 344 -43.11 7.42 18.46
CA PRO A 344 -42.95 8.63 19.24
C PRO A 344 -41.59 8.68 19.94
N PHE A 345 -40.85 9.76 19.66
CA PHE A 345 -39.69 10.20 20.42
C PHE A 345 -40.13 10.60 21.84
N CYS A 346 -39.51 9.99 22.85
CA CYS A 346 -39.56 10.45 24.25
C CYS A 346 -38.22 11.09 24.64
N CYS A 347 -38.32 12.31 25.18
CA CYS A 347 -37.42 13.08 26.05
C CYS A 347 -35.90 12.98 25.82
N GLY A 348 -35.13 14.06 25.61
CA GLY A 348 -35.35 15.45 25.96
C GLY A 348 -34.15 15.95 26.77
N GLN A 349 -33.30 16.78 26.16
CA GLN A 349 -32.61 17.90 26.80
C GLN A 349 -32.17 18.91 25.72
N LEU A 350 -32.82 20.08 25.72
CA LEU A 350 -32.26 21.36 25.24
C LEU A 350 -31.12 21.74 26.23
N PHE A 351 -29.97 22.37 25.90
CA PHE A 351 -29.59 23.55 25.10
C PHE A 351 -28.03 23.56 24.98
N PRO A 352 -27.35 24.54 24.34
CA PRO A 352 -27.66 25.34 23.17
C PRO A 352 -26.64 25.10 22.03
N THR A 353 -26.98 25.64 20.86
CA THR A 353 -26.12 25.83 19.69
C THR A 353 -24.80 26.53 20.03
N ASN A 354 -23.67 25.87 19.78
CA ASN A 354 -22.42 26.51 19.36
C ASN A 354 -21.52 25.50 18.64
N ALA A 355 -21.05 25.90 17.46
CA ALA A 355 -20.35 25.08 16.49
C ALA A 355 -18.86 24.93 16.82
N TYR A 356 -18.48 24.18 17.86
CA TYR A 356 -17.06 23.87 18.14
C TYR A 356 -16.87 22.55 18.91
N THR A 357 -17.44 21.43 18.45
CA THR A 357 -17.16 20.12 19.09
C THR A 357 -17.17 18.97 18.10
N ILE A 358 -16.31 19.03 17.07
CA ILE A 358 -15.93 17.86 16.25
C ILE A 358 -14.43 17.53 16.39
N HIS A 359 -13.66 18.33 17.14
CA HIS A 359 -12.22 18.11 17.30
C HIS A 359 -11.82 17.11 18.41
N GLY A 360 -12.73 16.79 19.34
CA GLY A 360 -12.40 15.98 20.53
C GLY A 360 -12.52 14.46 20.34
N TYR A 361 -13.49 14.00 19.54
CA TYR A 361 -13.80 12.56 19.42
C TYR A 361 -12.98 11.82 18.35
N ILE A 362 -12.26 12.55 17.49
CA ILE A 362 -11.43 11.94 16.44
C ILE A 362 -10.06 11.53 16.99
N ASN A 363 -9.52 12.20 18.02
CA ASN A 363 -8.20 11.85 18.56
C ASN A 363 -8.17 10.50 19.31
N SER A 364 -9.27 10.10 19.95
CA SER A 364 -9.35 8.90 20.80
C SER A 364 -9.63 7.60 20.02
N CYS A 365 -10.16 7.67 18.80
CA CYS A 365 -10.34 6.48 17.95
C CYS A 365 -9.15 6.19 17.02
N PHE A 366 -8.20 7.13 16.90
CA PHE A 366 -7.08 7.04 15.94
C PHE A 366 -5.78 6.49 16.53
N PHE A 367 -5.60 6.56 17.84
CA PHE A 367 -4.40 6.06 18.51
C PHE A 367 -4.82 5.17 19.68
N GLY A 368 -4.69 3.85 19.49
CA GLY A 368 -4.76 2.92 20.60
C GLY A 368 -3.53 3.12 21.48
N ASP A 369 -3.67 3.90 22.54
CA ASP A 369 -2.76 3.87 23.68
C ASP A 369 -2.73 2.45 24.26
N ILE A 370 -1.54 1.85 24.28
CA ILE A 370 -1.27 0.64 25.07
C ILE A 370 -0.36 1.08 26.21
N SER A 371 -0.95 1.61 27.28
CA SER A 371 -0.35 1.56 28.61
C SER A 371 -0.80 0.28 29.29
N GLY A 372 0.16 -0.54 29.69
CA GLY A 372 -0.05 -1.92 30.16
C GLY A 372 -1.04 -2.07 31.31
N ALA A 373 -1.94 -3.03 31.16
CA ALA A 373 -2.58 -3.69 32.28
C ALA A 373 -1.70 -4.88 32.67
N SER A 374 -0.95 -4.72 33.75
CA SER A 374 -0.32 -5.80 34.49
C SER A 374 -1.40 -6.74 35.02
N TYR A 375 -1.29 -8.01 34.65
CA TYR A 375 -2.11 -9.10 35.15
C TYR A 375 -1.51 -9.56 36.49
N GLU A 376 -2.10 -9.15 37.62
CA GLU A 376 -1.85 -9.80 38.92
C GLU A 376 -2.83 -10.97 39.10
N PRO A 377 -2.37 -12.16 39.52
CA PRO A 377 -3.25 -13.28 39.83
C PRO A 377 -3.87 -13.09 41.22
N GLY A 378 -5.11 -13.54 41.35
CA GLY A 378 -5.99 -13.21 42.47
C GLY A 378 -5.58 -13.74 43.85
N GLU A 379 -6.21 -13.13 44.84
CA GLU A 379 -6.49 -13.74 46.14
C GLU A 379 -7.99 -13.64 46.43
N THR A 380 -8.46 -14.72 47.02
CA THR A 380 -9.82 -15.08 47.44
C THR A 380 -10.40 -14.19 48.54
N CYS A 381 -11.70 -13.96 48.46
CA CYS A 381 -12.67 -14.20 49.55
C CYS A 381 -13.99 -14.67 48.91
#